data_AF-A0A3P9KZL9-F1
#
_entry.id   AF-A0A3P9KZL9-F1
#
_cell.length_a   1.000
_cell.length_b   1.000
_cell.length_c   1.000
_cell.angle_alpha   90.00
_cell.angle_beta   90.00
_cell.angle_gamma   90.00
#
_symmetry.space_group_name_H-M   'P 1'
#
loop_
_entity.id
_entity.type
_entity.pdbx_description
1 polymer ?
#
loop_
_entity_poly.entity_id
_entity_poly.type
_entity_poly.pdbx_seq_one_letter_code
_entity_poly.pdbx_strand_id
1 'polypeptide(L)'
;MNTVLFPFWMLFLLLSPVVPMCLPTDFTLYVEKPECDYCVAVNTTICTGFCYSRDSNMRDIFGPRFLIQRGCTYDKVEYRSAVLPGCPLESNPVFTYPVALSCHCSACRTDSDECTHRASTGGGRCTKPVRLVHPYPGQSTYMILF
;
A
#
# COMPACT_ATOMS: atom_id res chain seq x y z
N MET A 1 37.59 24.51 -25.80
CA MET A 1 36.91 23.21 -25.67
C MET A 1 36.23 23.20 -24.30
N ASN A 2 34.90 23.07 -24.28
CA ASN A 2 34.00 23.67 -23.29
C ASN A 2 34.04 23.04 -21.89
N THR A 3 34.78 23.65 -20.96
CA THR A 3 34.86 23.27 -19.53
C THR A 3 33.56 23.51 -18.74
N VAL A 4 32.61 24.25 -19.31
CA VAL A 4 31.32 24.60 -18.68
C VAL A 4 30.24 23.51 -18.89
N LEU A 5 30.42 22.60 -19.86
CA LEU A 5 29.46 21.52 -20.15
C LEU A 5 29.50 20.38 -19.11
N PHE A 6 30.68 20.14 -18.52
CA PHE A 6 30.88 19.06 -17.55
C PHE A 6 30.10 19.24 -16.22
N PRO A 7 30.12 20.41 -15.55
CA PRO A 7 29.31 20.61 -14.35
C PRO A 7 27.80 20.64 -14.66
N PHE A 8 27.41 21.03 -15.87
CA PHE A 8 26.02 21.02 -16.31
C PHE A 8 25.49 19.57 -16.42
N TRP A 9 26.25 18.65 -17.02
CA TRP A 9 25.88 17.22 -17.08
C TRP A 9 25.79 16.55 -15.71
N MET A 10 26.70 16.89 -14.78
CA MET A 10 26.64 16.35 -13.41
C MET A 10 25.43 16.87 -12.64
N LEU A 11 25.03 18.12 -12.86
CA LEU A 11 23.81 18.69 -12.27
C LEU A 11 22.55 17.97 -12.76
N PHE A 12 22.48 17.62 -14.06
CA PHE A 12 21.34 16.89 -14.64
C PHE A 12 21.14 15.49 -14.05
N LEU A 13 22.21 14.77 -13.68
CA LEU A 13 22.09 13.44 -13.07
C LEU A 13 21.43 13.51 -11.68
N LEU A 14 21.73 14.56 -10.90
CA LEU A 14 21.17 14.78 -9.57
C LEU A 14 19.69 15.21 -9.59
N LEU A 15 19.21 15.70 -10.73
CA LEU A 15 17.82 16.12 -10.96
C LEU A 15 16.92 14.98 -11.45
N SER A 16 17.46 13.76 -11.62
CA SER A 16 16.67 12.61 -12.04
C SER A 16 15.62 12.29 -10.97
N PRO A 17 14.32 12.25 -11.30
CA PRO A 17 13.30 11.86 -10.34
C PRO A 17 13.57 10.42 -9.92
N VAL A 18 14.04 10.23 -8.68
CA VAL A 18 14.15 8.91 -8.06
C VAL A 18 12.72 8.47 -7.77
N VAL A 19 12.18 7.67 -8.67
CA VAL A 19 10.89 7.03 -8.44
C VAL A 19 11.10 5.94 -7.39
N PRO A 20 10.36 5.95 -6.26
CA PRO A 20 10.55 4.95 -5.22
C PRO A 20 10.22 3.56 -5.77
N MET A 21 11.13 2.61 -5.56
CA MET A 21 10.86 1.20 -5.81
C MET A 21 9.76 0.71 -4.85
N CYS A 22 9.27 -0.51 -5.05
CA CYS A 22 8.28 -1.12 -4.16
C CYS A 22 8.83 -1.29 -2.73
N LEU A 23 8.30 -0.54 -1.76
CA LEU A 23 8.68 -0.58 -0.34
C LEU A 23 7.48 -0.29 0.59
N PRO A 24 7.58 -0.65 1.88
CA PRO A 24 6.63 -0.23 2.89
C PRO A 24 6.68 1.30 3.10
N THR A 25 5.50 1.94 3.13
CA THR A 25 5.35 3.38 3.32
C THR A 25 4.26 3.68 4.34
N ASP A 26 4.47 4.72 5.15
CA ASP A 26 3.49 5.19 6.13
C ASP A 26 2.18 5.63 5.46
N PHE A 27 1.07 5.22 6.06
CA PHE A 27 -0.27 5.50 5.58
C PHE A 27 -1.25 5.61 6.75
N THR A 28 -2.17 6.57 6.65
CA THR A 28 -3.25 6.72 7.62
C THR A 28 -4.51 6.05 7.10
N LEU A 29 -4.88 4.95 7.73
CA LEU A 29 -6.10 4.21 7.46
C LEU A 29 -7.28 4.85 8.21
N TYR A 30 -8.37 5.11 7.50
CA TYR A 30 -9.63 5.57 8.08
C TYR A 30 -10.61 4.40 8.19
N VAL A 31 -11.08 4.14 9.41
CA VAL A 31 -11.92 2.99 9.72
C VAL A 31 -13.24 3.48 10.30
N GLU A 32 -14.34 3.11 9.65
CA GLU A 32 -15.69 3.44 10.10
C GLU A 32 -16.54 2.18 10.11
N LYS A 33 -17.23 1.91 11.24
CA LYS A 33 -18.24 0.87 11.33
C LYS A 33 -19.64 1.49 11.40
N PRO A 34 -20.66 0.93 10.71
CA PRO A 34 -22.02 1.46 10.74
C PRO A 34 -22.60 1.63 12.15
N GLU A 35 -22.32 0.68 13.04
CA GLU A 35 -22.84 0.60 14.40
C GLU A 35 -22.15 1.52 15.41
N CYS A 36 -20.97 2.09 15.09
CA CYS A 36 -20.21 2.93 16.03
C CYS A 36 -20.33 4.41 15.67
N ASP A 37 -20.32 5.32 16.65
CA ASP A 37 -20.56 6.76 16.40
C ASP A 37 -19.39 7.53 15.76
N TYR A 38 -18.20 6.93 15.70
CA TYR A 38 -16.98 7.61 15.29
C TYR A 38 -16.25 6.88 14.16
N CYS A 39 -15.52 7.66 13.37
CA CYS A 39 -14.48 7.16 12.47
C CYS A 39 -13.12 7.22 13.15
N VAL A 40 -12.27 6.22 12.96
CA VAL A 40 -10.94 6.16 13.56
C VAL A 40 -9.86 6.31 12.50
N ALA A 41 -8.90 7.20 12.75
CA ALA A 41 -7.67 7.30 11.96
C ALA A 41 -6.55 6.49 12.63
N VAL A 42 -5.98 5.53 11.89
CA VAL A 42 -4.93 4.61 12.36
C VAL A 42 -3.69 4.75 11.49
N ASN A 43 -2.54 5.00 12.09
CA ASN A 43 -1.27 4.97 11.37
C ASN A 43 -0.82 3.53 11.17
N THR A 44 -0.55 3.17 9.92
CA THR A 44 -0.05 1.86 9.51
C THR A 44 0.95 2.00 8.38
N THR A 45 1.54 0.91 7.93
CA THR A 45 2.38 0.86 6.72
C THR A 45 1.70 0.03 5.65
N ILE A 46 1.78 0.47 4.40
CA ILE A 46 1.26 -0.23 3.21
C ILE A 46 2.36 -0.37 2.17
N CYS A 47 2.17 -1.27 1.19
CA CYS A 47 3.11 -1.41 0.08
C CYS A 47 2.79 -0.40 -1.03
N THR A 48 3.75 0.48 -1.34
CA THR A 48 3.66 1.40 -2.47
C THR A 48 4.98 1.47 -3.23
N GLY A 49 4.91 1.96 -4.46
CA GLY A 49 6.08 2.12 -5.32
C GLY A 49 5.95 1.39 -6.64
N PHE A 50 7.04 1.34 -7.38
CA PHE A 50 7.05 0.89 -8.77
C PHE A 50 7.75 -0.45 -8.92
N CYS A 51 7.24 -1.26 -9.85
CA CYS A 51 7.78 -2.54 -10.24
C CYS A 51 8.13 -2.55 -11.73
N TYR A 52 9.17 -3.29 -12.07
CA TYR A 52 9.57 -3.45 -13.46
C TYR A 52 8.47 -4.18 -14.26
N SER A 53 8.07 -3.58 -15.36
CA SER A 53 7.18 -4.17 -16.35
C SER A 53 7.84 -4.17 -17.73
N ARG A 54 7.50 -5.16 -18.55
CA ARG A 54 8.01 -5.30 -19.92
C ARG A 54 6.95 -5.92 -20.80
N ASP A 55 6.74 -5.32 -21.96
CA ASP A 55 5.86 -5.85 -22.99
C ASP A 55 6.64 -5.98 -24.30
N SER A 56 6.66 -7.19 -24.86
CA SER A 56 7.34 -7.44 -26.12
C SER A 56 6.50 -6.94 -27.29
N ASN A 57 7.04 -6.01 -28.09
CA ASN A 57 6.40 -5.50 -29.31
C ASN A 57 6.37 -6.51 -30.46
N MET A 58 7.04 -7.66 -30.32
CA MET A 58 7.12 -8.66 -31.37
C MET A 58 5.95 -9.63 -31.29
N ARG A 59 4.81 -9.21 -31.84
CA ARG A 59 3.68 -10.11 -32.08
C ARG A 59 4.02 -11.08 -33.23
N ASP A 60 3.62 -12.33 -33.06
CA ASP A 60 3.45 -13.36 -34.11
C ASP A 60 4.68 -13.95 -34.83
N ILE A 61 5.91 -13.42 -34.69
CA ILE A 61 7.07 -13.98 -35.42
C ILE A 61 7.92 -15.00 -34.60
N PHE A 62 7.95 -14.93 -33.26
CA PHE A 62 8.81 -15.81 -32.40
C PHE A 62 8.07 -16.43 -31.19
N GLY A 63 6.74 -16.61 -31.26
CA GLY A 63 5.97 -17.30 -30.22
C GLY A 63 5.07 -16.38 -29.37
N PRO A 64 4.58 -16.85 -28.20
CA PRO A 64 3.63 -16.10 -27.39
C PRO A 64 4.24 -14.80 -26.86
N ARG A 65 3.41 -13.75 -26.80
CA ARG A 65 3.78 -12.43 -26.27
C ARG A 65 4.44 -12.57 -24.90
N PHE A 66 5.66 -12.07 -24.77
CA PHE A 66 6.38 -12.06 -23.50
C PHE A 66 5.97 -10.81 -22.70
N LEU A 67 5.00 -11.00 -21.82
CA LEU A 67 4.45 -9.95 -20.95
C LEU A 67 4.93 -10.16 -19.50
N ILE A 68 5.66 -9.19 -18.97
CA ILE A 68 5.97 -9.06 -17.55
C ILE A 68 5.13 -7.90 -17.01
N GLN A 69 4.10 -8.22 -16.25
CA GLN A 69 3.30 -7.26 -15.52
C GLN A 69 3.32 -7.64 -14.04
N ARG A 70 3.94 -6.80 -13.22
CA ARG A 70 4.07 -7.00 -11.77
C ARG A 70 3.55 -5.77 -11.04
N GLY A 71 2.83 -6.00 -9.94
CA GLY A 71 2.41 -4.97 -9.00
C GLY A 71 3.31 -4.98 -7.77
N CYS A 72 3.29 -3.88 -7.01
CA CYS A 72 3.87 -3.86 -5.67
C CYS A 72 2.86 -4.48 -4.70
N THR A 73 3.21 -5.60 -4.10
CA THR A 73 2.32 -6.37 -3.22
C THR A 73 2.98 -6.62 -1.86
N TYR A 74 2.18 -7.05 -0.90
CA TYR A 74 2.66 -7.47 0.41
C TYR A 74 3.51 -8.73 0.31
N ASP A 75 4.62 -8.76 1.05
CA ASP A 75 5.47 -9.95 1.27
C ASP A 75 5.25 -10.49 2.68
N LYS A 76 5.43 -9.62 3.69
CA LYS A 76 5.15 -9.95 5.09
C LYS A 76 4.25 -8.91 5.73
N VAL A 77 3.22 -9.39 6.42
CA VAL A 77 2.22 -8.54 7.10
C VAL A 77 2.08 -8.95 8.56
N GLU A 78 2.04 -7.95 9.44
CA GLU A 78 1.62 -8.09 10.83
C GLU A 78 0.20 -7.55 10.98
N TYR A 79 -0.70 -8.31 11.59
CA TYR A 79 -2.04 -7.81 11.90
C TYR A 79 -2.07 -7.19 13.29
N ARG A 80 -2.63 -5.98 13.39
CA ARG A 80 -2.85 -5.25 14.64
C ARG A 80 -4.33 -4.93 14.80
N SER A 81 -4.74 -4.61 16.02
CA SER A 81 -6.13 -4.28 16.31
C SER A 81 -6.29 -2.91 16.98
N ALA A 82 -7.39 -2.23 16.67
CA ALA A 82 -7.82 -0.96 17.27
C ALA A 82 -9.26 -1.09 17.77
N VAL A 83 -9.62 -0.32 18.79
CA VAL A 83 -10.98 -0.30 19.37
C VAL A 83 -11.69 0.97 18.90
N LEU A 84 -12.82 0.81 18.21
CA LEU A 84 -13.66 1.92 17.79
C LEU A 84 -14.47 2.45 18.99
N PRO A 85 -14.51 3.77 19.21
CA PRO A 85 -15.33 4.35 20.26
C PRO A 85 -16.79 4.51 19.84
N GLY A 86 -17.70 4.58 20.81
CA GLY A 86 -19.12 4.84 20.56
C GLY A 86 -19.88 3.67 19.93
N CYS A 87 -19.44 2.44 20.15
CA CYS A 87 -20.14 1.24 19.70
C CYS A 87 -21.15 0.76 20.78
N PRO A 88 -22.32 0.23 20.40
CA PRO A 88 -23.26 -0.44 21.30
C PRO A 88 -22.64 -1.60 22.09
N LEU A 89 -23.24 -1.93 23.25
CA LEU A 89 -22.77 -3.03 24.12
C LEU A 89 -22.78 -4.40 23.43
N GLU A 90 -23.69 -4.61 22.48
CA GLU A 90 -23.86 -5.88 21.77
C GLU A 90 -23.01 -5.99 20.50
N SER A 91 -22.30 -4.92 20.11
CA SER A 91 -21.45 -4.93 18.92
C SER A 91 -19.97 -5.10 19.27
N ASN A 92 -19.19 -5.65 18.34
CA ASN A 92 -17.76 -5.81 18.52
C ASN A 92 -17.03 -4.52 18.11
N PRO A 93 -16.45 -3.75 19.06
CA PRO A 93 -15.75 -2.51 18.73
C PRO A 93 -14.36 -2.74 18.13
N VAL A 94 -13.86 -3.98 18.10
CA VAL A 94 -12.51 -4.30 17.63
C VAL A 94 -12.46 -4.33 16.10
N PHE A 95 -11.43 -3.70 15.53
CA PHE A 95 -11.10 -3.77 14.11
C PHE A 95 -9.64 -4.18 13.94
N THR A 96 -9.39 -5.14 13.06
CA THR A 96 -8.06 -5.68 12.77
C THR A 96 -7.59 -5.18 11.41
N TYR A 97 -6.37 -4.65 11.36
CA TYR A 97 -5.79 -4.03 10.17
C TYR A 97 -4.36 -4.55 9.90
N PRO A 98 -3.94 -4.59 8.63
CA PRO A 98 -2.60 -5.02 8.25
C PRO A 98 -1.56 -3.91 8.43
N VAL A 99 -0.34 -4.31 8.78
CA VAL A 99 0.87 -3.49 8.81
C VAL A 99 1.91 -4.15 7.90
N ALA A 100 2.31 -3.48 6.83
CA ALA A 100 3.34 -3.97 5.91
C ALA A 100 4.72 -3.99 6.60
N LEU A 101 5.29 -5.18 6.78
CA LEU A 101 6.66 -5.35 7.23
C LEU A 101 7.64 -5.40 6.06
N SER A 102 7.24 -6.00 4.95
CA SER A 102 7.99 -6.03 3.69
C SER A 102 7.06 -6.09 2.48
N CYS A 103 7.59 -5.68 1.34
CA CYS A 103 6.89 -5.62 0.06
C CYS A 103 7.75 -6.24 -1.03
N HIS A 104 7.12 -6.76 -2.07
CA HIS A 104 7.83 -7.33 -3.22
C HIS A 104 7.08 -7.08 -4.52
N CYS A 105 7.76 -7.32 -5.65
CA CYS A 105 7.16 -7.20 -6.98
C CYS A 105 6.77 -8.57 -7.52
N SER A 106 5.48 -8.87 -7.54
CA SER A 106 4.92 -10.11 -8.09
C SER A 106 3.66 -9.83 -8.92
N ALA A 107 3.10 -10.90 -9.50
CA ALA A 107 1.78 -10.80 -10.14
C ALA A 107 0.73 -10.55 -9.06
N CYS A 108 -0.24 -9.67 -9.35
CA CYS A 108 -1.35 -9.44 -8.42
C CYS A 108 -2.16 -10.72 -8.22
N ARG A 109 -2.40 -11.07 -6.95
CA ARG A 109 -3.08 -12.29 -6.55
C ARG A 109 -4.59 -12.08 -6.58
N THR A 110 -5.23 -12.54 -7.65
CA THR A 110 -6.69 -12.36 -7.82
C THR A 110 -7.54 -13.16 -6.83
N ASP A 111 -6.95 -14.08 -6.07
CA ASP A 111 -7.61 -14.86 -5.03
C ASP A 111 -7.74 -14.09 -3.70
N SER A 112 -6.83 -13.14 -3.42
CA SER A 112 -6.82 -12.35 -2.19
C SER A 112 -6.97 -10.84 -2.41
N ASP A 113 -6.57 -10.33 -3.57
CA ASP A 113 -6.37 -8.91 -3.83
C ASP A 113 -7.29 -8.39 -4.95
N GLU A 114 -7.73 -7.15 -4.81
CA GLU A 114 -8.44 -6.43 -5.87
C GLU A 114 -7.44 -5.86 -6.89
N CYS A 115 -7.25 -6.57 -8.00
CA CYS A 115 -6.32 -6.18 -9.06
C CYS A 115 -6.87 -5.07 -9.96
N THR A 116 -6.90 -3.84 -9.44
CA THR A 116 -7.35 -2.63 -10.15
C THR A 116 -6.21 -1.63 -10.38
N HIS A 117 -6.30 -0.84 -11.45
CA HIS A 117 -5.31 0.20 -11.76
C HIS A 117 -5.33 1.36 -10.75
N ARG A 118 -6.49 1.61 -10.12
CA ARG A 118 -6.63 2.58 -9.04
C ARG A 118 -7.56 1.99 -7.99
N ALA A 119 -7.09 1.98 -6.75
CA ALA A 119 -7.95 1.65 -5.62
C ALA A 119 -9.18 2.55 -5.62
N SER A 120 -10.34 1.97 -5.32
CA SER A 120 -11.57 2.74 -5.15
C SER A 120 -11.36 3.77 -4.03
N THR A 121 -11.72 5.03 -4.27
CA THR A 121 -11.52 6.15 -3.34
C THR A 121 -12.38 6.05 -2.07
N GLY A 122 -13.05 4.91 -1.86
CA GLY A 122 -14.00 4.68 -0.77
C GLY A 122 -13.35 4.61 0.62
N GLY A 123 -12.06 4.30 0.72
CA GLY A 123 -11.35 4.16 2.01
C GLY A 123 -10.84 5.45 2.63
N GLY A 124 -11.01 6.60 1.98
CA GLY A 124 -10.45 7.90 2.43
C GLY A 124 -11.46 8.91 2.97
N ARG A 125 -12.75 8.58 3.01
CA ARG A 125 -13.80 9.53 3.43
C ARG A 125 -14.63 8.94 4.56
N CYS A 126 -14.36 9.42 5.77
CA CYS A 126 -15.26 9.21 6.91
C CYS A 126 -16.54 10.03 6.71
N THR A 127 -17.69 9.47 7.05
CA THR A 127 -18.95 10.20 7.20
C THR A 127 -19.17 10.65 8.65
N LYS A 128 -18.51 9.99 9.60
CA LYS A 128 -18.60 10.25 11.05
C LYS A 128 -17.44 11.11 11.57
N PRO A 129 -17.57 11.73 12.76
CA PRO A 129 -16.48 12.50 13.36
C PRO A 129 -15.23 11.65 13.56
N VAL A 130 -14.08 12.17 13.12
CA VAL A 130 -12.80 11.46 13.18
C VAL A 130 -12.19 11.57 14.57
N ARG A 131 -11.73 10.44 15.13
CA ARG A 131 -10.89 10.38 16.32
C ARG A 131 -9.58 9.64 16.02
N LEU A 132 -8.49 10.17 16.57
CA LEU A 132 -7.23 9.45 16.62
C LEU A 132 -7.29 8.46 17.78
N VAL A 133 -7.01 7.19 17.51
CA VAL A 133 -7.02 6.14 18.53
C VAL A 133 -5.64 5.46 18.57
N HIS A 134 -5.20 5.12 19.78
CA HIS A 134 -3.95 4.40 19.98
C HIS A 134 -4.17 2.89 19.82
N PRO A 135 -3.16 2.12 19.35
CA PRO A 135 -3.25 0.67 19.21
C PRO A 135 -3.68 -0.02 20.51
N TYR A 136 -4.47 -1.09 20.39
CA TYR A 136 -4.94 -1.85 21.56
C TYR A 136 -3.76 -2.61 22.22
N PRO A 137 -3.57 -2.52 23.55
CA PRO A 137 -2.42 -3.13 24.24
C PRO A 137 -2.43 -4.67 24.31
N GLY A 138 -3.54 -5.35 24.00
CA GLY A 138 -3.64 -6.82 23.96
C GLY A 138 -3.29 -7.43 22.59
N GLN A 139 -2.18 -7.01 22.00
CA GLN A 139 -1.81 -7.19 20.59
C GLN A 139 -1.72 -8.67 20.17
N SER A 140 -2.81 -9.23 19.63
CA SER A 140 -2.80 -10.55 18.97
C SER A 140 -2.08 -10.44 17.62
N THR A 141 -0.76 -10.68 17.62
CA THR A 141 0.17 -10.52 16.49
C THR A 141 0.41 -11.84 15.76
N TYR A 142 -0.56 -12.31 14.97
CA TYR A 142 -0.20 -13.34 13.99
C TYR A 142 0.36 -12.68 12.73
N MET A 143 1.44 -13.25 12.22
CA MET A 143 2.12 -12.80 11.00
C MET A 143 1.69 -13.71 9.85
N ILE A 144 1.44 -13.13 8.69
CA ILE A 144 1.24 -13.87 7.45
C ILE A 144 2.38 -13.53 6.49
N LEU A 145 2.94 -14.58 5.88
CA LEU A 145 3.90 -14.50 4.80
C LEU A 145 3.17 -14.89 3.51
N PHE A 146 3.33 -14.08 2.46
CA PHE A 146 2.58 -14.19 1.20
C PHE A 146 3.40 -14.73 0.04
#